data_AF-A0A2D0J006-F1
#
_entry.id   AF-A0A2D0J006-F1
#
_cell.length_a   1.000
_cell.length_b   1.000
_cell.length_c   1.000
_cell.angle_alpha   90.00
_cell.angle_beta   90.00
_cell.angle_gamma   90.00
#
_symmetry.space_group_name_H-M   'P 1'
#
loop_
_entity.id
_entity.type
_entity.pdbx_description
1 polymer ?
#
loop_
_entity_poly.entity_id
_entity_poly.type
_entity_poly.pdbx_seq_one_letter_code
_entity_poly.pdbx_strand_id
1 'polypeptide(L)'
;MNTYISSEDIFITLSRFRMFLNHSWPAIDEILYDHDWDDDQEFIDEWMDANWSLLVGRRLFGKDSEIQPYALGTIYMLKNSYNRIIVTIDNKKYIFSEFSSSEDGLTTAPPFDMMRIVSLEGNISAVPFKREHLTLEYSNQ
;
A
#
# COMPACT_ATOMS: atom_id res chain seq x y z
N MET A 1 -2.35 21.31 12.59
CA MET A 1 -3.47 21.64 11.67
C MET A 1 -4.04 20.30 11.23
N ASN A 2 -5.28 19.96 11.59
CA ASN A 2 -5.91 18.74 11.08
C ASN A 2 -6.37 19.01 9.65
N THR A 3 -5.55 18.65 8.67
CA THR A 3 -5.95 18.64 7.26
C THR A 3 -6.94 17.50 7.07
N TYR A 4 -8.19 17.81 6.75
CA TYR A 4 -9.16 16.79 6.38
C TYR A 4 -8.75 16.20 5.02
N ILE A 5 -8.37 14.94 5.00
CA ILE A 5 -8.05 14.20 3.77
C ILE A 5 -9.35 13.55 3.29
N SER A 6 -9.81 13.90 2.09
CA SER A 6 -11.04 13.31 1.56
C SER A 6 -10.83 11.89 1.06
N SER A 7 -11.88 11.07 1.03
CA SER A 7 -11.82 9.74 0.40
C SER A 7 -11.42 9.81 -1.07
N GLU A 8 -11.79 10.90 -1.75
CA GLU A 8 -11.39 11.16 -3.13
C GLU A 8 -9.89 11.36 -3.26
N ASP A 9 -9.28 12.15 -2.37
CA ASP A 9 -7.83 12.40 -2.41
C ASP A 9 -7.04 11.12 -2.20
N ILE A 10 -7.50 10.24 -1.30
CA ILE A 10 -6.82 8.98 -1.02
C ILE A 10 -7.01 8.03 -2.22
N PHE A 11 -8.21 7.93 -2.80
CA PHE A 11 -8.42 7.13 -4.02
C PHE A 11 -7.54 7.59 -5.19
N ILE A 12 -7.48 8.90 -5.45
CA ILE A 12 -6.64 9.47 -6.51
C ILE A 12 -5.17 9.16 -6.23
N THR A 13 -4.72 9.29 -4.98
CA THR A 13 -3.33 9.03 -4.59
C THR A 13 -2.97 7.56 -4.78
N LEU A 14 -3.81 6.64 -4.30
CA LEU A 14 -3.63 5.19 -4.49
C LEU A 14 -3.66 4.81 -5.98
N SER A 15 -4.56 5.40 -6.77
CA SER A 15 -4.63 5.16 -8.21
C SER A 15 -3.34 5.58 -8.92
N ARG A 16 -2.78 6.73 -8.55
CA ARG A 16 -1.51 7.21 -9.11
C ARG A 16 -0.34 6.34 -8.68
N PHE A 17 -0.31 5.90 -7.43
CA PHE A 17 0.71 4.98 -6.95
C PHE A 17 0.65 3.63 -7.69
N ARG A 18 -0.55 3.04 -7.84
CA ARG A 18 -0.76 1.84 -8.66
C ARG A 18 -0.29 2.04 -10.10
N MET A 19 -0.61 3.18 -10.72
CA MET A 19 -0.11 3.50 -12.06
C MET A 19 1.42 3.59 -12.09
N PHE A 20 2.03 4.23 -11.09
CA PHE A 20 3.48 4.30 -10.96
C PHE A 20 4.11 2.90 -10.88
N LEU A 21 3.56 2.01 -10.04
CA LEU A 21 4.04 0.63 -9.93
C LEU A 21 3.96 -0.08 -11.27
N ASN A 22 2.80 -0.08 -11.93
CA ASN A 22 2.62 -0.74 -13.23
C ASN A 22 3.54 -0.19 -14.32
N HIS A 23 3.84 1.12 -14.34
CA HIS A 23 4.73 1.71 -15.36
C HIS A 23 6.21 1.54 -15.04
N SER A 24 6.59 1.52 -13.76
CA SER A 24 7.99 1.41 -13.35
C SER A 24 8.45 -0.04 -13.32
N TRP A 25 7.52 -0.98 -13.11
CA TRP A 25 7.86 -2.38 -12.93
C TRP A 25 8.72 -2.98 -14.04
N PRO A 26 8.49 -2.74 -15.34
CA PRO A 26 9.36 -3.31 -16.37
C PRO A 26 10.83 -2.93 -16.20
N ALA A 27 11.13 -1.70 -15.78
CA ALA A 27 12.49 -1.28 -15.50
C ALA A 27 13.04 -1.88 -14.19
N ILE A 28 12.18 -2.07 -13.19
CA ILE A 28 12.55 -2.75 -11.95
C ILE A 28 12.83 -4.23 -12.21
N ASP A 29 12.01 -4.90 -13.01
CA ASP A 29 12.16 -6.30 -13.38
C ASP A 29 13.51 -6.58 -14.06
N GLU A 30 13.97 -5.65 -14.91
CA GLU A 30 15.33 -5.69 -15.49
C GLU A 30 16.42 -5.58 -14.42
N ILE A 31 16.26 -4.67 -13.45
CA ILE A 31 17.21 -4.53 -12.33
C ILE A 31 17.23 -5.81 -11.48
N LEU A 32 16.06 -6.39 -11.22
CA LEU A 32 15.92 -7.60 -10.39
C LEU A 32 16.54 -8.85 -11.01
N TYR A 33 16.49 -8.94 -12.34
CA TYR A 33 17.08 -10.06 -13.06
C TYR A 33 18.59 -10.15 -12.86
N ASP A 34 19.26 -8.99 -12.82
CA ASP A 34 20.71 -8.87 -12.65
C ASP A 34 21.14 -8.62 -11.20
N HIS A 35 20.21 -8.64 -10.24
CA HIS A 35 20.45 -8.30 -8.84
C HIS A 35 21.08 -9.45 -8.04
N ASP A 36 22.06 -9.12 -7.19
CA ASP A 36 22.71 -10.09 -6.31
C ASP A 36 21.90 -10.28 -5.02
N TRP A 37 21.00 -11.25 -5.05
CA TRP A 37 20.11 -11.59 -3.94
C TRP A 37 20.82 -12.17 -2.71
N ASP A 38 22.09 -12.55 -2.81
CA ASP A 38 22.83 -13.00 -1.62
C ASP A 38 23.30 -11.80 -0.76
N ASP A 39 23.42 -10.59 -1.34
CA ASP A 39 23.88 -9.38 -0.66
C ASP A 39 22.75 -8.37 -0.35
N ASP A 40 21.66 -8.38 -1.12
CA ASP A 40 20.60 -7.38 -1.01
C ASP A 40 19.18 -7.95 -1.22
N GLN A 41 18.75 -8.76 -0.25
CA GLN A 41 17.43 -9.41 -0.23
C GLN A 41 16.27 -8.44 0.00
N GLU A 42 16.54 -7.29 0.60
CA GLU A 42 15.53 -6.31 1.02
C GLU A 42 15.26 -5.24 -0.05
N PHE A 43 16.05 -5.20 -1.13
CA PHE A 43 15.96 -4.19 -2.20
C PHE A 43 14.53 -3.85 -2.64
N ILE A 44 13.71 -4.86 -2.91
CA ILE A 44 12.34 -4.62 -3.40
C ILE A 44 11.45 -4.03 -2.32
N ASP A 45 11.57 -4.53 -1.10
CA ASP A 45 10.78 -4.04 0.02
C ASP A 45 11.18 -2.59 0.34
N GLU A 46 12.48 -2.29 0.35
CA GLU A 46 12.99 -0.92 0.52
C GLU A 46 12.56 0.01 -0.62
N TRP A 47 12.62 -0.45 -1.87
CA TRP A 47 12.17 0.33 -3.02
C TRP A 47 10.67 0.63 -2.95
N MET A 48 9.86 -0.37 -2.59
CA MET A 48 8.42 -0.20 -2.41
C MET A 48 8.11 0.79 -1.29
N ASP A 49 8.74 0.62 -0.11
CA ASP A 49 8.53 1.47 1.05
C ASP A 49 8.97 2.92 0.83
N ALA A 50 10.11 3.12 0.15
CA ALA A 50 10.60 4.45 -0.19
C ALA A 50 9.63 5.17 -1.12
N ASN A 51 9.14 4.50 -2.17
CA ASN A 51 8.19 5.08 -3.11
C ASN A 51 6.80 5.28 -2.48
N TRP A 52 6.35 4.37 -1.63
CA TRP A 52 5.10 4.50 -0.87
C TRP A 52 5.13 5.72 0.05
N SER A 53 6.20 5.84 0.85
CA SER A 53 6.40 6.98 1.75
C SER A 53 6.45 8.30 0.98
N LEU A 54 7.13 8.33 -0.17
CA LEU A 54 7.27 9.53 -0.99
C LEU A 54 5.98 9.93 -1.71
N LEU A 55 5.32 8.98 -2.38
CA LEU A 55 4.21 9.25 -3.30
C LEU A 55 2.84 9.25 -2.58
N VAL A 56 2.71 8.48 -1.52
CA VAL A 56 1.46 8.36 -0.75
C VAL A 56 1.59 9.06 0.60
N GLY A 57 2.60 8.68 1.39
CA GLY A 57 2.85 9.26 2.72
C GLY A 57 2.90 10.78 2.69
N ARG A 58 3.84 11.35 1.93
CA ARG A 58 3.99 12.81 1.83
C ARG A 58 2.79 13.51 1.22
N ARG A 59 2.13 12.88 0.24
CA ARG A 59 0.99 13.47 -0.45
C ARG A 59 -0.22 13.62 0.46
N LEU A 60 -0.50 12.59 1.27
CA LEU A 60 -1.67 12.55 2.14
C LEU A 60 -1.39 13.22 3.49
N PHE A 61 -0.23 12.95 4.08
CA PHE A 61 0.05 13.29 5.48
C PHE A 61 1.09 14.41 5.64
N GLY A 62 1.79 14.79 4.56
CA GLY A 62 2.84 15.81 4.61
C GLY A 62 4.23 15.24 4.86
N LYS A 63 5.24 16.13 4.81
CA LYS A 63 6.66 15.76 4.72
C LYS A 63 7.19 14.94 5.91
N ASP A 64 6.68 15.24 7.11
CA ASP A 64 7.21 14.71 8.38
C ASP A 64 6.29 13.66 9.01
N SER A 65 5.30 13.16 8.25
CA SER A 65 4.31 12.23 8.75
C SER A 65 4.68 10.78 8.43
N GLU A 66 4.66 9.93 9.45
CA GLU A 66 4.89 8.49 9.31
C GLU A 66 3.62 7.76 8.88
N ILE A 67 3.58 7.31 7.63
CA ILE A 67 2.52 6.40 7.14
C ILE A 67 2.84 4.97 7.52
N GLN A 68 1.83 4.13 7.66
CA GLN A 68 2.02 2.69 7.71
C GLN A 68 2.95 2.25 6.55
N PRO A 69 3.89 1.34 6.80
CA PRO A 69 4.76 0.80 5.77
C PRO A 69 3.96 -0.02 4.76
N TYR A 70 4.49 -0.09 3.54
CA TYR A 70 3.98 -0.90 2.46
C TYR A 70 4.38 -2.37 2.69
N ALA A 71 3.44 -3.29 2.49
CA ALA A 71 3.74 -4.73 2.42
C ALA A 71 4.45 -5.38 3.64
N LEU A 72 4.29 -4.91 4.88
CA LEU A 72 5.00 -5.55 6.00
C LEU A 72 4.51 -6.96 6.35
N GLY A 73 5.48 -7.86 6.55
CA GLY A 73 5.27 -9.27 6.89
C GLY A 73 4.59 -9.53 8.25
N THR A 74 4.49 -8.53 9.14
CA THR A 74 3.74 -8.68 10.40
C THR A 74 2.53 -7.75 10.47
N ILE A 75 1.37 -8.36 10.64
CA ILE A 75 0.09 -7.70 10.91
C ILE A 75 0.17 -6.76 12.12
N TYR A 76 1.04 -7.08 13.08
CA TYR A 76 1.29 -6.26 14.26
C TYR A 76 1.78 -4.86 13.87
N MET A 77 2.72 -4.75 12.93
CA MET A 77 3.26 -3.44 12.52
C MET A 77 2.19 -2.58 11.83
N LEU A 78 1.38 -3.17 10.94
CA LEU A 78 0.25 -2.48 10.32
C LEU A 78 -0.79 -2.00 11.36
N LYS A 79 -1.06 -2.81 12.40
CA LYS A 79 -2.03 -2.46 13.44
C LYS A 79 -1.55 -1.33 14.36
N ASN A 80 -0.25 -1.16 14.54
CA ASN A 80 0.33 -0.15 15.42
C ASN A 80 0.85 1.10 14.68
N SER A 81 0.69 1.16 13.35
CA SER A 81 1.07 2.33 12.57
C SER A 81 0.16 3.52 12.86
N TYR A 82 0.77 4.71 13.00
CA TYR A 82 0.06 5.95 13.33
C TYR A 82 -0.85 6.41 12.20
N ASN A 83 -0.34 6.59 10.98
CA ASN A 83 -1.18 7.04 9.86
C ASN A 83 -1.52 5.85 8.95
N ARG A 84 -2.79 5.43 8.98
CA ARG A 84 -3.27 4.25 8.23
C ARG A 84 -4.32 4.60 7.18
N ILE A 85 -4.34 3.82 6.12
CA ILE A 85 -5.38 3.88 5.10
C ILE A 85 -6.41 2.80 5.41
N ILE A 86 -7.57 3.21 5.92
CA ILE A 86 -8.69 2.31 6.21
C ILE A 86 -9.62 2.26 5.00
N VAL A 87 -9.93 1.07 4.48
CA VAL A 87 -10.91 0.86 3.41
C VAL A 87 -12.20 0.27 3.97
N THR A 88 -13.35 0.52 3.34
CA THR A 88 -14.65 -0.01 3.78
C THR A 88 -15.29 -0.83 2.68
N ILE A 89 -15.47 -2.12 2.92
CA ILE A 89 -16.01 -3.09 1.97
C ILE A 89 -17.15 -3.83 2.66
N ASP A 90 -18.33 -3.86 2.04
CA ASP A 90 -19.54 -4.46 2.61
C ASP A 90 -19.81 -4.02 4.06
N ASN A 91 -19.65 -2.70 4.32
CA ASN A 91 -19.78 -2.07 5.63
C ASN A 91 -18.78 -2.55 6.71
N LYS A 92 -17.68 -3.20 6.31
CA LYS A 92 -16.60 -3.61 7.21
C LYS A 92 -15.33 -2.83 6.90
N LYS A 93 -14.59 -2.47 7.96
CA LYS A 93 -13.34 -1.72 7.87
C LYS A 93 -12.15 -2.66 7.80
N TYR A 94 -11.20 -2.34 6.91
CA TYR A 94 -9.95 -3.04 6.75
C TYR A 94 -8.81 -2.04 6.62
N ILE A 95 -7.59 -2.47 6.93
CA ILE A 95 -6.37 -1.71 6.65
C ILE A 95 -5.92 -2.10 5.24
N PHE A 96 -5.75 -1.12 4.35
CA PHE A 96 -5.03 -1.35 3.09
C PHE A 96 -3.59 -1.74 3.42
N SER A 97 -3.02 -2.75 2.76
CA SER A 97 -1.63 -3.17 2.99
C SER A 97 -0.76 -2.84 1.78
N GLU A 98 -1.15 -3.34 0.62
CA GLU A 98 -0.38 -3.25 -0.61
C GLU A 98 -1.26 -3.54 -1.83
N PHE A 99 -0.73 -3.27 -3.01
CA PHE A 99 -1.26 -3.80 -4.26
C PHE A 99 -0.62 -5.14 -4.61
N SER A 100 -1.40 -6.03 -5.22
CA SER A 100 -0.95 -7.34 -5.72
C SER A 100 -1.53 -7.64 -7.10
N SER A 101 -0.99 -8.66 -7.77
CA SER A 101 -1.53 -9.17 -9.04
C SER A 101 -2.50 -10.33 -8.94
N SER A 102 -2.54 -10.98 -7.79
CA SER A 102 -3.31 -12.20 -7.59
C SER A 102 -4.24 -12.10 -6.39
N GLU A 103 -5.30 -12.92 -6.43
CA GLU A 103 -6.25 -13.08 -5.32
C GLU A 103 -5.62 -13.73 -4.08
N ASP A 104 -4.50 -14.44 -4.23
CA ASP A 104 -3.72 -14.95 -3.10
C ASP A 104 -2.81 -13.89 -2.46
N GLY A 105 -2.58 -12.76 -3.14
CA GLY A 105 -1.74 -11.66 -2.65
C GLY A 105 -0.26 -12.00 -2.50
N LEU A 106 0.22 -13.10 -3.10
CA LEU A 106 1.59 -13.60 -2.92
C LEU A 106 2.57 -13.09 -4.00
N THR A 107 2.06 -12.38 -5.00
CA THR A 107 2.87 -11.94 -6.13
C THR A 107 3.08 -10.42 -6.10
N THR A 108 4.32 -10.03 -5.83
CA THR A 108 4.81 -8.65 -5.94
C THR A 108 5.27 -8.41 -7.37
N ALA A 109 4.34 -8.44 -8.32
CA ALA A 109 4.59 -8.16 -9.74
C ALA A 109 3.27 -7.71 -10.39
N PRO A 110 3.30 -6.94 -11.48
CA PRO A 110 2.11 -6.47 -12.17
C PRO A 110 1.34 -7.64 -12.83
N PRO A 111 0.04 -7.43 -13.12
CA PRO A 111 -0.70 -6.18 -12.99
C PRO A 111 -1.14 -5.91 -11.54
N PHE A 112 -0.86 -4.72 -11.01
CA PHE A 112 -1.21 -4.33 -9.63
C PHE A 112 -2.70 -3.99 -9.46
N ASP A 113 -3.59 -4.91 -9.79
CA ASP A 113 -5.04 -4.68 -9.93
C ASP A 113 -5.84 -5.07 -8.68
N MET A 114 -5.20 -5.80 -7.77
CA MET A 114 -5.76 -6.23 -6.51
C MET A 114 -5.18 -5.40 -5.37
N MET A 115 -5.97 -5.21 -4.31
CA MET A 115 -5.51 -4.67 -3.03
C MET A 115 -5.50 -5.79 -2.01
N ARG A 116 -4.38 -5.96 -1.32
CA ARG A 116 -4.32 -6.72 -0.09
C ARG A 116 -4.83 -5.87 1.06
N ILE A 117 -5.77 -6.43 1.82
CA ILE A 117 -6.42 -5.78 2.94
C ILE A 117 -6.31 -6.67 4.19
N VAL A 118 -6.24 -6.04 5.36
CA VAL A 118 -6.08 -6.71 6.64
C VAL A 118 -7.23 -6.34 7.56
N SER A 119 -7.97 -7.34 8.05
CA SER A 119 -9.03 -7.12 9.04
C SER A 119 -8.45 -6.74 10.40
N LEU A 120 -9.28 -6.17 11.29
CA LEU A 120 -8.83 -5.82 12.65
C LEU A 120 -8.43 -7.05 13.48
N GLU A 121 -8.95 -8.22 13.15
CA GLU A 121 -8.57 -9.52 13.72
C GLU A 121 -7.23 -10.02 13.15
N GLY A 122 -6.79 -9.49 12.00
CA GLY A 122 -5.57 -9.92 11.32
C GLY A 122 -5.81 -10.96 10.24
N ASN A 123 -7.01 -11.03 9.68
CA ASN A 123 -7.23 -11.86 8.50
C ASN A 123 -6.79 -11.07 7.25
N ILE A 124 -6.01 -11.71 6.40
CA ILE A 124 -5.56 -11.15 5.12
C ILE A 124 -6.55 -11.58 4.03
N SER A 125 -6.87 -10.66 3.13
CA SER A 125 -7.66 -10.94 1.93
C SER A 125 -7.18 -10.05 0.79
N ALA A 126 -7.45 -10.45 -0.46
CA ALA A 126 -7.24 -9.62 -1.63
C ALA A 126 -8.58 -9.29 -2.28
N VAL A 127 -8.75 -8.05 -2.73
CA VAL A 127 -9.96 -7.58 -3.41
C VAL A 127 -9.60 -6.71 -4.61
N PRO A 128 -10.43 -6.65 -5.67
CA PRO A 128 -10.17 -5.75 -6.78
C PRO A 128 -10.08 -4.28 -6.34
N PHE A 129 -9.11 -3.54 -6.88
CA PHE A 129 -9.01 -2.10 -6.66
C PHE A 129 -10.12 -1.36 -7.41
N LYS A 130 -11.15 -0.94 -6.67
CA LYS A 130 -12.30 -0.21 -7.22
C LYS A 130 -12.74 0.91 -6.28
N ARG A 131 -13.28 1.98 -6.87
CA ARG A 131 -13.75 3.17 -6.15
C ARG A 131 -14.85 2.85 -5.13
N GLU A 132 -15.70 1.89 -5.44
CA GLU A 132 -16.83 1.45 -4.60
C GLU A 132 -16.42 0.82 -3.26
N HIS A 133 -15.14 0.46 -3.09
CA HIS A 133 -14.60 -0.19 -1.89
C HIS A 133 -13.98 0.80 -0.88
N LEU A 134 -14.13 2.11 -1.09
CA LEU A 134 -13.25 3.10 -0.49
C LEU A 134 -14.03 4.21 0.23
N THR A 135 -14.40 3.95 1.48
CA THR A 135 -14.52 5.02 2.47
C THR A 135 -13.22 5.04 3.26
N LEU A 136 -12.47 6.13 3.15
CA LEU A 136 -11.11 6.23 3.65
C LEU A 136 -11.09 7.11 4.89
N GLU A 137 -10.79 6.49 6.01
CA GLU A 137 -10.76 7.15 7.32
C GLU A 137 -9.34 7.18 7.89
N TYR A 138 -9.09 8.24 8.64
CA TYR A 138 -7.85 8.48 9.36
C TYR A 138 -8.00 8.10 10.84
N SER A 139 -6.97 7.47 11.41
CA SER A 139 -6.87 7.21 12.85
C SER A 139 -5.55 7.76 13.34
N ASN A 140 -5.53 8.94 13.95
CA ASN A 140 -4.43 9.29 14.87
C ASN A 140 -4.63 8.46 16.14
N GLN A 141 -3.73 7.51 16.42
CA GLN A 141 -3.57 6.99 17.77
C GLN A 141 -2.47 7.76 18.50
#